data_AF-A0A327QR58-F1
#
_entry.id   AF-A0A327QR58-F1
#
_cell.length_a   1.000
_cell.length_b   1.000
_cell.length_c   1.000
_cell.angle_alpha   90.00
_cell.angle_beta   90.00
_cell.angle_gamma   90.00
#
_symmetry.space_group_name_H-M   'P 1'
#
loop_
_entity.id
_entity.type
_entity.pdbx_description
1 polymer ?
#
loop_
_entity_poly.entity_id
_entity_poly.type
_entity_poly.pdbx_seq_one_letter_code
_entity_poly.pdbx_strand_id
1 'polypeptide(L)'
;MRNKVVSIGDALREYLDKSRMKPKLMEVRIQENWESLMGKTIARYTQSVQLIDGTLMITTAVGPLKQELTYSRDKIKKLVNDMLGENIVKDVMIK
;
A
#
# COMPACT_ATOMS: atom_id res chain seq x y z
N MET A 1 -14.36 19.43 34.38
CA MET A 1 -13.41 18.88 33.40
C MET A 1 -14.03 17.61 32.80
N ARG A 2 -14.24 17.54 31.48
CA ARG A 2 -14.83 16.34 30.83
C ARG A 2 -13.74 15.29 30.66
N ASN A 3 -13.87 14.15 31.34
CA ASN A 3 -13.03 12.97 31.09
C ASN A 3 -13.36 12.43 29.70
N LYS A 4 -12.44 12.60 28.74
CA LYS A 4 -12.51 11.90 27.46
C LYS A 4 -12.20 10.43 27.74
N VAL A 5 -13.23 9.59 27.73
CA VAL A 5 -13.06 8.13 27.72
C VAL A 5 -12.52 7.78 26.34
N VAL A 6 -11.21 7.58 26.24
CA VAL A 6 -10.57 7.06 25.02
C VAL A 6 -10.76 5.56 25.03
N SER A 7 -11.38 5.00 23.98
CA SER A 7 -11.51 3.55 23.87
C SER A 7 -10.12 2.93 23.66
N ILE A 8 -9.92 1.69 24.11
CA ILE A 8 -8.65 0.98 23.89
C ILE A 8 -8.30 0.92 22.39
N GLY A 9 -9.31 0.78 21.52
CA GLY A 9 -9.13 0.81 20.06
C GLY A 9 -8.65 2.16 19.52
N ASP A 10 -9.06 3.27 20.13
CA ASP A 10 -8.61 4.60 19.71
C ASP A 10 -7.19 4.88 20.20
N ALA A 11 -6.86 4.47 21.43
CA ALA A 11 -5.51 4.57 21.97
C ALA A 11 -4.51 3.71 21.17
N LEU A 12 -4.93 2.51 20.74
CA LEU A 12 -4.12 1.64 19.88
C LEU A 12 -3.92 2.25 18.49
N ARG A 13 -4.96 2.83 17.88
CA ARG A 13 -4.85 3.54 16.61
C ARG A 13 -3.87 4.72 16.71
N GLU A 14 -4.02 5.55 17.74
CA GLU A 14 -3.13 6.70 17.96
C GLU A 14 -1.68 6.29 18.21
N TYR A 15 -1.45 5.17 18.92
CA TYR A 15 -0.12 4.60 19.11
C TYR A 15 0.48 4.11 17.79
N LEU A 16 -0.29 3.36 16.98
CA LEU A 16 0.15 2.88 15.68
C LEU A 16 0.46 4.05 14.73
N ASP A 17 -0.37 5.09 14.72
CA ASP A 17 -0.19 6.32 13.92
C ASP A 17 1.12 7.05 14.26
N LYS A 18 1.52 7.09 15.53
CA LYS A 18 2.76 7.73 15.99
C LYS A 18 4.01 6.85 15.81
N SER A 19 3.84 5.60 15.40
CA SER A 19 4.91 4.62 15.27
C SER A 19 5.28 4.34 13.81
N ARG A 20 6.47 3.79 13.57
CA ARG A 20 6.84 3.23 12.24
C ARG A 20 6.01 1.99 11.84
N MET A 21 5.07 1.54 12.70
CA MET A 21 4.30 0.32 12.46
C MET A 21 3.15 0.53 11.48
N LYS A 22 2.52 1.72 11.42
CA LYS A 22 1.41 1.96 10.49
C LYS A 22 1.81 1.76 9.02
N PRO A 23 2.90 2.37 8.51
CA PRO A 23 3.33 2.13 7.13
C PRO A 23 3.62 0.65 6.86
N LYS A 24 4.25 -0.04 7.82
CA LYS A 24 4.57 -1.46 7.68
C LYS A 24 3.33 -2.35 7.65
N LEU A 25 2.34 -2.05 8.48
CA LEU A 25 1.05 -2.75 8.46
C LEU A 25 0.32 -2.53 7.13
N MET A 26 0.35 -1.31 6.59
CA MET A 26 -0.24 -1.04 5.27
C MET A 26 0.49 -1.78 4.16
N GLU A 27 1.83 -1.83 4.19
CA GLU A 27 2.61 -2.63 3.24
C GLU A 27 2.19 -4.11 3.25
N VAL A 28 2.07 -4.71 4.43
CA VAL A 28 1.63 -6.11 4.57
C VAL A 28 0.24 -6.30 3.97
N ARG A 29 -0.72 -5.42 4.27
CA ARG A 29 -2.07 -5.47 3.68
C ARG A 29 -2.05 -5.39 2.16
N ILE A 30 -1.20 -4.54 1.59
CA ILE A 30 -1.05 -4.42 0.13
C ILE A 30 -0.51 -5.72 -0.46
N GLN A 31 0.52 -6.31 0.16
CA GLN A 31 1.12 -7.57 -0.29
C GLN A 31 0.11 -8.73 -0.27
N GLU A 32 -0.67 -8.87 0.81
CA GLU A 32 -1.69 -9.91 0.95
C GLU A 32 -2.81 -9.81 -0.09
N ASN A 33 -3.15 -8.59 -0.51
CA ASN A 33 -4.24 -8.33 -1.47
C ASN A 33 -3.74 -8.11 -2.91
N TRP A 34 -2.42 -8.15 -3.16
CA TRP A 34 -1.84 -7.74 -4.44
C TRP A 34 -2.37 -8.54 -5.63
N GLU A 35 -2.44 -9.87 -5.48
CA GLU A 35 -2.97 -10.74 -6.53
C GLU A 35 -4.46 -10.48 -6.81
N SER A 36 -5.25 -10.22 -5.77
CA SER A 36 -6.67 -9.88 -5.95
C SER A 36 -6.84 -8.55 -6.68
N LEU A 37 -5.98 -7.56 -6.40
CA LEU A 37 -6.04 -6.23 -7.01
C LEU A 37 -5.56 -6.22 -8.47
N MET A 38 -4.48 -6.94 -8.76
CA MET A 38 -3.76 -6.85 -10.03
C MET A 38 -3.97 -8.05 -10.95
N GLY A 39 -4.50 -9.14 -10.42
CA GLY A 39 -4.63 -10.42 -11.12
C GLY A 39 -3.36 -11.26 -11.08
N LYS A 40 -3.58 -12.57 -11.22
CA LYS A 40 -2.56 -13.63 -11.10
C LYS A 40 -1.33 -13.44 -11.98
N THR A 41 -1.49 -12.96 -13.22
CA THR A 41 -0.38 -12.76 -14.15
C THR A 41 0.58 -11.67 -13.67
N ILE A 42 0.05 -10.51 -13.28
CA ILE A 42 0.87 -9.39 -12.80
C ILE A 42 1.55 -9.79 -11.48
N ALA A 43 0.79 -10.39 -10.56
CA ALA A 43 1.32 -10.85 -9.28
C ALA A 43 2.48 -11.84 -9.45
N ARG A 44 2.34 -12.82 -10.34
CA ARG A 44 3.37 -13.83 -10.63
C ARG A 44 4.71 -13.22 -11.05
N TYR A 45 4.69 -12.12 -11.80
CA TYR A 45 5.90 -11.46 -12.31
C TYR A 45 6.32 -10.23 -11.47
N THR A 46 5.60 -9.94 -10.38
CA THR A 46 5.99 -8.92 -9.41
C THR A 46 6.96 -9.54 -8.41
N GLN A 47 8.16 -8.97 -8.31
CA GLN A 47 9.19 -9.45 -7.39
C GLN A 47 9.01 -8.89 -5.98
N SER A 48 8.60 -7.63 -5.87
CA SER A 48 8.32 -7.00 -4.57
C SER A 48 7.34 -5.85 -4.72
N VAL A 49 6.60 -5.61 -3.62
CA VAL A 49 5.73 -4.45 -3.43
C VAL A 49 6.04 -3.89 -2.05
N GLN A 50 6.51 -2.64 -1.99
CA GLN A 50 6.95 -2.00 -0.75
C GLN A 50 6.34 -0.61 -0.63
N LEU A 51 6.01 -0.17 0.59
CA LEU A 51 5.48 1.17 0.83
C LEU A 51 6.50 1.98 1.65
N ILE A 52 7.15 2.93 0.99
CA ILE A 52 8.21 3.75 1.59
C ILE A 52 7.82 5.22 1.46
N ASP A 53 7.60 5.89 2.60
CA ASP A 53 7.26 7.32 2.68
C ASP A 53 6.09 7.75 1.77
N GLY A 54 5.10 6.85 1.63
CA GLY A 54 3.92 7.06 0.77
C GLY A 54 4.15 6.74 -0.72
N THR A 55 5.33 6.24 -1.09
CA THR A 55 5.61 5.75 -2.44
C THR A 55 5.48 4.24 -2.48
N LEU A 56 4.59 3.73 -3.34
CA LEU A 56 4.46 2.30 -3.59
C LEU A 56 5.51 1.87 -4.63
N MET A 57 6.50 1.13 -4.18
CA MET A 57 7.59 0.64 -5.02
C MET A 57 7.27 -0.77 -5.48
N ILE A 58 7.20 -0.96 -6.79
CA ILE A 58 6.90 -2.24 -7.42
C ILE A 58 8.11 -2.64 -8.25
N THR A 59 8.67 -3.82 -7.97
CA THR A 59 9.84 -4.33 -8.71
C THR A 59 9.40 -5.47 -9.61
N THR A 60 9.82 -5.44 -10.88
CA THR A 60 9.64 -6.57 -11.81
C THR A 60 10.86 -6.71 -12.73
N ALA A 61 11.28 -7.95 -12.98
CA ALA A 61 12.34 -8.23 -13.96
C ALA A 61 11.83 -8.32 -15.40
N VAL A 62 10.52 -8.23 -15.62
CA VAL A 62 9.91 -8.40 -16.95
C VAL A 62 9.70 -7.04 -17.60
N GLY A 63 10.48 -6.74 -18.64
CA GLY A 63 10.46 -5.45 -19.35
C GLY A 63 9.08 -5.00 -19.83
N PRO A 64 8.32 -5.84 -20.55
CA PRO A 64 6.96 -5.50 -20.98
C PRO A 64 6.02 -5.16 -19.81
N LEU A 65 6.05 -5.96 -18.74
CA LEU A 65 5.23 -5.71 -17.55
C LEU A 65 5.62 -4.39 -16.88
N LYS A 66 6.92 -4.10 -16.76
CA LYS A 66 7.40 -2.82 -16.23
C LYS A 66 6.80 -1.64 -17.01
N GLN A 67 6.75 -1.74 -18.33
CA GLN A 67 6.18 -0.70 -19.19
C GLN A 67 4.66 -0.56 -18.97
N GLU A 68 3.92 -1.68 -18.95
CA GLU A 68 2.47 -1.70 -18.68
C GLU A 68 2.12 -1.11 -17.31
N LEU A 69 2.85 -1.48 -16.26
CA LEU A 69 2.69 -0.95 -14.90
C LEU A 69 3.03 0.54 -14.84
N THR A 70 4.03 0.98 -15.61
CA THR A 70 4.40 2.40 -15.69
C THR A 70 3.28 3.23 -16.30
N TYR A 71 2.65 2.74 -17.38
CA TYR A 71 1.48 3.41 -17.97
C TYR A 71 0.25 3.36 -17.06
N SER A 72 0.15 2.32 -16.22
CA SER A 72 -0.98 2.11 -15.31
C SER A 72 -0.78 2.72 -13.92
N ARG A 73 0.27 3.53 -13.71
CA ARG A 73 0.70 4.05 -12.41
C ARG A 73 -0.44 4.68 -11.60
N ASP A 74 -1.22 5.57 -12.21
CA ASP A 74 -2.31 6.26 -11.53
C ASP A 74 -3.48 5.34 -11.19
N LYS A 75 -3.76 4.35 -12.05
CA LYS A 75 -4.76 3.33 -11.79
C LYS A 75 -4.36 2.45 -10.60
N ILE A 76 -3.10 2.05 -10.52
CA ILE A 76 -2.56 1.27 -9.40
C ILE A 76 -2.70 2.07 -8.10
N LYS A 77 -2.26 3.33 -8.10
CA LYS A 77 -2.39 4.24 -6.95
C LYS A 77 -3.83 4.31 -6.45
N LYS A 78 -4.78 4.49 -7.36
CA LYS A 78 -6.21 4.54 -7.04
C LYS A 78 -6.70 3.22 -6.44
N LEU A 79 -6.46 2.09 -7.10
CA LEU A 79 -6.90 0.77 -6.63
C LEU A 79 -6.37 0.45 -5.23
N VAL A 80 -5.11 0.76 -4.96
CA VAL A 80 -4.50 0.50 -3.65
C VAL A 80 -5.09 1.40 -2.57
N ASN A 81 -5.26 2.70 -2.84
CA ASN A 81 -5.89 3.60 -1.86
C ASN A 81 -7.36 3.23 -1.61
N ASP A 82 -8.11 2.87 -2.66
CA ASP A 82 -9.50 2.41 -2.56
C ASP A 82 -9.60 1.14 -1.68
N MET A 83 -8.65 0.20 -1.83
CA MET A 83 -8.57 -1.00 -0.98
C MET A 83 -8.23 -0.67 0.47
N LEU A 84 -7.31 0.28 0.70
CA LEU A 84 -6.91 0.68 2.05
C LEU A 84 -8.00 1.50 2.76
N GLY A 85 -8.87 2.18 2.01
CA GLY A 85 -9.88 3.12 2.51
C GLY A 85 -9.31 4.48 2.91
N GLU A 86 -8.04 4.75 2.62
CA GLU A 86 -7.32 5.97 2.97
C GLU A 86 -6.33 6.35 1.85
N ASN A 87 -6.09 7.65 1.66
CA ASN A 87 -5.13 8.17 0.67
C ASN A 87 -3.69 8.12 1.20
N ILE A 88 -3.12 6.92 1.28
CA ILE A 88 -1.78 6.67 1.82
C ILE A 88 -0.72 6.65 0.71
N VAL A 89 -1.04 6.07 -0.44
CA VAL A 89 -0.14 6.00 -1.61
C VAL A 89 -0.22 7.32 -2.37
N LYS A 90 0.88 8.08 -2.34
CA LYS A 90 1.06 9.39 -2.99
C LYS A 90 1.64 9.25 -4.40
N ASP A 91 2.59 8.33 -4.58
CA ASP A 91 3.19 8.00 -5.86
C ASP A 91 3.43 6.49 -5.96
N VAL A 92 3.65 5.99 -7.17
CA VAL A 92 3.96 4.59 -7.46
C VAL A 92 5.21 4.56 -8.33
N MET A 93 6.26 3.89 -7.91
CA MET A 93 7.53 3.79 -8.64
C MET A 93 7.73 2.35 -9.14
N ILE A 94 7.95 2.19 -10.45
CA ILE A 94 8.22 0.87 -11.05
C ILE A 94 9.72 0.69 -11.29
N LYS A 95 10.30 -0.35 -10.69
CA LYS A 95 11.71 -0.73 -10.80
C LYS A 95 11.89 -1.94 -11.69
#